data_AF-A0A1N6YND3-F1
#
_entry.id   AF-A0A1N6YND3-F1
#
_cell.length_a   1.000
_cell.length_b   1.000
_cell.length_c   1.000
_cell.angle_alpha   90.00
_cell.angle_beta   90.00
_cell.angle_gamma   90.00
#
_symmetry.space_group_name_H-M   'P 1'
#
loop_
_entity.id
_entity.type
_entity.pdbx_description
1 polymer ?
#
loop_
_entity_poly.entity_id
_entity_poly.type
_entity_poly.pdbx_seq_one_letter_code
_entity_poly.pdbx_strand_id
1 'polypeptide(L)'
;MKKWLLYLSLPLTLLACQGGASEAERQQALETEVMDLHDEAMADMSKIYRLRRNLTSLRDTLQAQSADTATISLLARRIQELDQADEAMMEWMRQYKAPDTLAHQQAMLYLNAEHQKMERVKSLMDSTITQAQETYATYGKK
;
A
#
# COMPACT_ATOMS: atom_id res chain seq x y z
N MET A 1 -35.49 48.73 -54.38
CA MET A 1 -35.55 49.60 -53.18
C MET A 1 -34.73 48.95 -52.08
N LYS A 2 -33.72 49.69 -51.63
CA LYS A 2 -32.81 49.36 -50.53
C LYS A 2 -33.58 49.41 -49.21
N LYS A 3 -33.31 48.48 -48.30
CA LYS A 3 -33.06 48.74 -46.88
C LYS A 3 -32.56 47.47 -46.18
N TRP A 4 -31.33 47.60 -45.71
CA TRP A 4 -30.58 46.73 -44.83
C TRP A 4 -30.88 47.11 -43.37
N LEU A 5 -30.31 46.35 -42.41
CA LEU A 5 -30.30 46.55 -40.94
C LEU A 5 -31.46 45.85 -40.21
N LEU A 6 -31.30 45.14 -39.08
CA LEU A 6 -30.19 44.82 -38.17
C LEU A 6 -30.70 43.69 -37.24
N TYR A 7 -29.81 42.74 -36.89
CA TYR A 7 -29.62 42.04 -35.60
C TYR A 7 -30.82 41.48 -34.81
N LEU A 8 -30.70 40.23 -34.33
CA LEU A 8 -30.25 39.93 -32.95
C LEU A 8 -30.46 38.42 -32.63
N SER A 9 -29.49 37.86 -31.91
CA SER A 9 -29.56 36.66 -31.07
C SER A 9 -29.42 35.28 -31.74
N LEU A 10 -28.15 34.92 -31.88
CA LEU A 10 -27.63 33.58 -31.60
C LEU A 10 -28.00 33.18 -30.15
N PRO A 11 -28.70 32.06 -29.89
CA PRO A 11 -28.46 31.30 -28.69
C PRO A 11 -27.34 30.33 -29.00
N LEU A 12 -26.15 30.70 -28.55
CA LEU A 12 -25.04 29.80 -28.32
C LEU A 12 -25.50 28.91 -27.16
N THR A 13 -26.19 27.81 -27.46
CA THR A 13 -26.48 26.82 -26.43
C THR A 13 -25.18 26.11 -26.12
N LEU A 14 -24.49 26.67 -25.12
CA LEU A 14 -23.40 26.03 -24.41
C LEU A 14 -23.91 24.68 -23.88
N LEU A 15 -23.60 23.61 -24.61
CA LEU A 15 -23.48 22.26 -24.03
C LEU A 15 -22.22 22.27 -23.14
N ALA A 16 -22.29 23.00 -22.03
CA ALA A 16 -21.36 22.88 -20.93
C ALA A 16 -21.94 21.83 -19.96
N CYS A 17 -21.88 20.56 -20.35
CA CYS A 17 -21.91 19.48 -19.36
C CYS A 17 -20.59 19.56 -18.59
N GLN A 18 -20.61 20.31 -17.49
CA GLN A 18 -19.61 20.32 -16.44
C GLN A 18 -19.61 18.94 -15.77
N GLY A 19 -18.91 17.98 -16.36
CA GLY A 19 -18.72 16.64 -15.80
C GLY A 19 -17.63 16.65 -14.72
N GLY A 20 -17.94 17.16 -13.54
CA GLY A 20 -17.13 16.93 -12.35
C GLY A 20 -17.55 15.62 -11.69
N ALA A 21 -16.59 14.81 -11.23
CA ALA A 21 -16.89 13.61 -10.45
C ALA A 21 -17.73 13.98 -9.23
N SER A 22 -18.82 13.25 -9.02
CA SER A 22 -19.70 13.31 -7.85
C SER A 22 -18.95 12.94 -6.57
N GLU A 23 -19.53 13.31 -5.42
CA GLU A 23 -18.99 12.95 -4.11
C GLU A 23 -18.83 11.43 -3.96
N ALA A 24 -19.82 10.65 -4.42
CA ALA A 24 -19.76 9.19 -4.41
C ALA A 24 -18.60 8.64 -5.25
N GLU A 25 -18.39 9.18 -6.46
CA GLU A 25 -17.28 8.76 -7.33
C GLU A 25 -15.91 9.07 -6.71
N ARG A 26 -15.75 10.23 -6.05
CA ARG A 26 -14.49 10.58 -5.38
C ARG A 26 -14.20 9.70 -4.18
N GLN A 27 -15.23 9.38 -3.39
CA GLN A 27 -15.10 8.47 -2.26
C GLN A 27 -14.71 7.07 -2.73
N GLN A 28 -15.40 6.55 -3.75
CA GLN A 28 -15.10 5.25 -4.33
C GLN A 28 -13.67 5.18 -4.88
N ALA A 29 -13.20 6.25 -5.56
CA ALA A 29 -11.85 6.30 -6.08
C ALA A 29 -10.80 6.20 -4.95
N LEU A 30 -10.97 6.96 -3.87
CA LEU A 30 -10.05 6.92 -2.74
C LEU A 30 -10.09 5.57 -1.99
N GLU A 31 -11.27 4.97 -1.85
CA GLU A 31 -11.39 3.63 -1.28
C GLU A 31 -10.68 2.58 -2.14
N THR A 32 -10.80 2.69 -3.47
CA THR A 32 -10.06 1.84 -4.40
C THR A 32 -8.55 2.02 -4.25
N GLU A 33 -8.03 3.26 -4.14
CA GLU A 33 -6.60 3.50 -3.89
C GLU A 33 -6.11 2.83 -2.59
N VAL A 34 -6.90 2.88 -1.51
CA VAL A 34 -6.58 2.18 -0.25
C VAL A 34 -6.52 0.66 -0.46
N MET A 35 -7.50 0.10 -1.17
CA MET A 35 -7.60 -1.34 -1.41
C MET A 35 -6.53 -1.85 -2.39
N ASP A 36 -6.12 -1.05 -3.37
CA ASP A 36 -5.03 -1.36 -4.27
C ASP A 36 -3.70 -1.51 -3.49
N LEU A 37 -3.42 -0.60 -2.54
CA LEU A 37 -2.28 -0.73 -1.64
C LEU A 37 -2.35 -1.99 -0.77
N HIS A 38 -3.56 -2.36 -0.31
CA HIS A 38 -3.78 -3.60 0.43
C HIS A 38 -3.46 -4.82 -0.44
N ASP A 39 -3.96 -4.87 -1.67
CA ASP A 39 -3.78 -6.01 -2.56
C ASP A 39 -2.32 -6.17 -2.97
N GLU A 40 -1.62 -5.07 -3.25
CA GLU A 40 -0.18 -5.06 -3.48
C GLU A 40 0.61 -5.58 -2.28
N ALA A 41 0.29 -5.11 -1.06
CA ALA A 41 0.91 -5.61 0.16
C ALA A 41 0.62 -7.11 0.36
N MET A 42 -0.62 -7.55 0.15
CA MET A 42 -1.01 -8.96 0.29
C MET A 42 -0.26 -9.87 -0.68
N ALA A 43 0.03 -9.42 -1.90
CA ALA A 43 0.83 -10.17 -2.87
C ALA A 43 2.24 -10.48 -2.33
N ASP A 44 2.80 -9.60 -1.50
CA ASP A 44 4.13 -9.75 -0.91
C ASP A 44 4.17 -10.64 0.34
N MET A 45 3.03 -11.02 0.93
CA MET A 45 2.98 -11.88 2.13
C MET A 45 3.61 -13.24 1.92
N SER A 46 3.40 -13.84 0.74
CA SER A 46 4.07 -15.08 0.38
C SER A 46 5.60 -14.96 0.38
N LYS A 47 6.13 -13.78 0.01
CA LYS A 47 7.56 -13.49 -0.05
C LYS A 47 8.12 -13.33 1.36
N ILE A 48 7.44 -12.58 2.23
CA ILE A 48 7.81 -12.43 3.65
C ILE A 48 7.92 -13.80 4.32
N TYR A 49 6.90 -14.64 4.15
CA TYR A 49 6.89 -15.97 4.75
C TYR A 49 8.05 -16.85 4.28
N ARG A 50 8.34 -16.87 2.98
CA ARG A 50 9.48 -17.63 2.42
C ARG A 50 10.81 -17.12 2.96
N LEU A 51 11.02 -15.80 2.98
CA LEU A 51 12.26 -15.20 3.48
C LEU A 51 12.48 -15.52 4.96
N ARG A 52 11.43 -15.46 5.78
CA ARG A 52 11.49 -15.80 7.19
C ARG A 52 11.97 -17.24 7.40
N ARG A 53 11.38 -18.20 6.68
CA ARG A 53 11.81 -19.61 6.76
C ARG A 53 13.26 -19.80 6.31
N ASN A 54 13.63 -19.17 5.20
CA ASN A 54 14.98 -19.28 4.65
C ASN A 54 16.03 -18.71 5.61
N LEU A 55 15.79 -17.51 6.17
CA LEU A 55 16.70 -16.89 7.13
C LEU A 55 16.75 -17.67 8.45
N THR A 56 15.64 -18.25 8.90
CA THR A 56 15.61 -19.13 10.09
C THR A 56 16.50 -20.35 9.86
N SER A 57 16.31 -21.06 8.75
CA SER A 57 17.12 -22.23 8.39
C SER A 57 18.60 -21.87 8.27
N LEU A 58 18.90 -20.72 7.66
CA LEU A 58 20.28 -20.24 7.49
C LEU A 58 20.93 -19.92 8.84
N ARG A 59 20.22 -19.19 9.71
CA ARG A 59 20.68 -18.87 11.07
C ARG A 59 21.00 -20.14 11.85
N ASP A 60 20.08 -21.11 11.85
CA ASP A 60 20.24 -22.35 12.61
C ASP A 60 21.42 -23.18 12.10
N THR A 61 21.62 -23.21 10.78
CA THR A 61 22.77 -23.86 10.12
C THR A 61 24.08 -23.19 10.53
N LEU A 62 24.17 -21.86 10.41
CA LEU A 62 25.38 -21.11 10.75
C LEU A 62 25.70 -21.17 12.25
N GLN A 63 24.68 -21.19 13.09
CA GLN A 63 24.85 -21.35 14.53
C GLN A 63 25.45 -22.72 14.87
N ALA A 64 24.99 -23.80 14.22
CA ALA A 64 25.56 -25.14 14.38
C ALA A 64 27.03 -25.21 13.90
N GLN A 65 27.42 -24.38 12.93
CA GLN A 65 28.78 -24.26 12.42
C GLN A 65 29.66 -23.30 13.25
N SER A 66 29.17 -22.81 14.39
CA SER A 66 29.90 -21.85 15.25
C SER A 66 30.29 -20.55 14.52
N ALA A 67 29.40 -20.05 13.63
CA ALA A 67 29.56 -18.75 13.01
C ALA A 67 29.60 -17.62 14.05
N ASP A 68 30.11 -16.45 13.65
CA ASP A 68 30.24 -15.31 14.55
C ASP A 68 28.88 -14.81 15.06
N THR A 69 28.87 -14.32 16.30
CA THR A 69 27.65 -13.89 17.00
C THR A 69 26.98 -12.69 16.34
N ALA A 70 27.72 -11.84 15.62
CA ALA A 70 27.16 -10.70 14.91
C ALA A 70 26.31 -11.14 13.72
N THR A 71 26.78 -12.13 12.94
CA THR A 71 26.01 -12.73 11.84
C THR A 71 24.72 -13.38 12.35
N ILE A 72 24.79 -14.16 13.44
CA ILE A 72 23.60 -14.79 14.03
C ILE A 72 22.59 -13.73 14.53
N SER A 73 23.08 -12.68 15.18
CA SER A 73 22.23 -11.59 15.67
C SER A 73 21.57 -10.80 14.53
N LEU A 74 22.30 -10.56 13.44
CA LEU A 74 21.75 -9.92 12.24
C LEU A 74 20.62 -10.76 11.64
N LEU A 75 20.82 -12.07 11.48
CA LEU A 75 19.79 -12.96 10.94
C LEU A 75 18.54 -13.00 11.84
N ALA A 76 18.74 -13.10 13.17
CA ALA A 76 17.64 -13.04 14.12
C ALA A 76 16.85 -11.74 14.03
N ARG A 77 17.54 -10.60 13.89
CA ARG A 77 16.90 -9.29 13.69
C ARG A 77 16.08 -9.24 12.40
N ARG A 78 16.61 -9.72 11.27
CA ARG A 78 15.89 -9.75 9.99
C ARG A 78 14.64 -10.62 10.05
N ILE A 79 14.70 -11.75 10.76
CA ILE A 79 13.54 -12.61 11.01
C ILE A 79 12.47 -11.85 11.79
N GLN A 80 12.85 -11.15 12.87
CA GLN A 80 11.91 -10.34 13.65
C GLN A 80 11.31 -9.20 12.85
N GLU A 81 12.09 -8.52 12.00
CA GLU A 81 11.58 -7.45 11.14
C GLU A 81 10.54 -7.99 10.14
N LEU A 82 10.76 -9.18 9.57
CA LEU A 82 9.79 -9.87 8.72
C LEU A 82 8.49 -10.20 9.47
N ASP A 83 8.59 -10.66 10.73
CA ASP A 83 7.42 -10.90 11.60
C ASP A 83 6.63 -9.61 11.86
N GLN A 84 7.32 -8.50 12.11
CA GLN A 84 6.69 -7.20 12.35
C GLN A 84 5.99 -6.66 11.11
N ALA A 85 6.57 -6.87 9.92
CA ALA A 85 5.97 -6.46 8.66
C ALA A 85 4.69 -7.27 8.33
N ASP A 86 4.71 -8.58 8.57
CA ASP A 86 3.53 -9.46 8.48
C ASP A 86 2.43 -8.98 9.44
N GLU A 87 2.78 -8.79 10.70
CA GLU A 87 1.82 -8.38 11.73
C GLU A 87 1.23 -6.98 11.49
N ALA A 88 2.00 -6.04 10.93
CA ALA A 88 1.51 -4.72 10.57
C ALA A 88 0.39 -4.79 9.51
N MET A 89 0.53 -5.65 8.51
CA MET A 89 -0.50 -5.88 7.50
C MET A 89 -1.73 -6.56 8.09
N MET A 90 -1.51 -7.59 8.92
CA MET A 90 -2.59 -8.31 9.58
C MET A 90 -3.39 -7.41 10.55
N GLU A 91 -2.71 -6.53 11.28
CA GLU A 91 -3.37 -5.59 12.17
C GLU A 91 -4.21 -4.57 11.39
N TRP A 92 -3.69 -4.05 10.28
CA TRP A 92 -4.47 -3.18 9.41
C TRP A 92 -5.76 -3.88 8.94
N MET A 93 -5.67 -5.13 8.47
CA MET A 93 -6.86 -5.89 8.03
C MET A 93 -7.90 -6.10 9.15
N ARG A 94 -7.46 -6.32 10.39
CA ARG A 94 -8.37 -6.46 11.54
C ARG A 94 -9.06 -5.14 11.88
N GLN A 95 -8.31 -4.04 11.79
CA GLN A 95 -8.79 -2.71 12.15
C GLN A 95 -9.67 -2.08 11.08
N TYR A 96 -9.37 -2.29 9.79
CA TYR A 96 -10.09 -1.66 8.69
C TYR A 96 -11.58 -2.01 8.72
N LYS A 97 -12.40 -1.00 8.47
CA LYS A 97 -13.85 -1.09 8.27
C LYS A 97 -14.22 -0.27 7.03
N ALA A 98 -15.04 -0.84 6.16
CA ALA A 98 -15.58 -0.11 5.03
C ALA A 98 -16.40 1.10 5.54
N PRO A 99 -16.26 2.30 4.95
CA PRO A 99 -16.90 3.52 5.43
C PRO A 99 -18.37 3.65 5.01
N ASP A 100 -19.05 2.55 4.68
CA ASP A 100 -20.43 2.52 4.13
C ASP A 100 -21.48 3.22 5.01
N THR A 101 -21.20 3.35 6.31
CA THR A 101 -22.11 3.98 7.29
C THR A 101 -21.75 5.43 7.61
N LEU A 102 -20.63 5.94 7.09
CA LEU A 102 -20.14 7.29 7.35
C LEU A 102 -20.74 8.30 6.37
N ALA A 103 -20.98 9.52 6.84
CA ALA A 103 -21.29 10.63 5.94
C ALA A 103 -20.08 10.94 5.04
N HIS A 104 -20.32 11.40 3.80
CA HIS A 104 -19.27 11.59 2.79
C HIS A 104 -17.99 12.28 3.32
N GLN A 105 -18.11 13.41 4.00
CA GLN A 105 -16.95 14.14 4.53
C GLN A 105 -16.17 13.32 5.59
N GLN A 106 -16.87 12.55 6.42
CA GLN A 106 -16.25 11.67 7.43
C GLN A 106 -15.59 10.46 6.76
N ALA A 107 -16.24 9.87 5.76
CA ALA A 107 -15.68 8.80 4.95
C ALA A 107 -14.38 9.24 4.27
N MET A 108 -14.37 10.43 3.65
CA MET A 108 -13.16 10.98 3.01
C MET A 108 -12.01 11.18 4.02
N LEU A 109 -12.28 11.72 5.21
CA LEU A 109 -11.25 11.89 6.24
C LEU A 109 -10.69 10.55 6.72
N TYR A 110 -11.57 9.57 6.96
CA TYR A 110 -11.19 8.23 7.36
C TYR A 110 -10.34 7.53 6.29
N LEU A 111 -10.81 7.51 5.03
CA LEU A 111 -10.11 6.87 3.92
C LEU A 111 -8.72 7.50 3.67
N ASN A 112 -8.58 8.82 3.79
CA ASN A 112 -7.26 9.47 3.71
C ASN A 112 -6.31 8.99 4.81
N ALA A 113 -6.82 8.79 6.03
CA ALA A 113 -6.02 8.27 7.14
C ALA A 113 -5.64 6.80 6.91
N GLU A 114 -6.55 5.99 6.38
CA GLU A 114 -6.28 4.59 6.01
C GLU A 114 -5.29 4.48 4.85
N HIS A 115 -5.38 5.35 3.85
CA HIS A 115 -4.41 5.43 2.76
C HIS A 115 -3.00 5.64 3.30
N GLN A 116 -2.80 6.65 4.16
CA GLN A 116 -1.49 6.91 4.77
C GLN A 116 -1.00 5.76 5.67
N LYS A 117 -1.91 5.03 6.33
CA LYS A 117 -1.52 3.83 7.08
C LYS A 117 -1.03 2.74 6.14
N MET A 118 -1.75 2.50 5.04
CA MET A 118 -1.38 1.50 4.05
C MET A 118 -0.07 1.83 3.32
N GLU A 119 0.19 3.09 2.99
CA GLU A 119 1.49 3.51 2.46
C GLU A 119 2.65 3.18 3.42
N ARG A 120 2.44 3.40 4.73
CA ARG A 120 3.44 3.03 5.75
C ARG A 120 3.63 1.53 5.88
N VAL A 121 2.54 0.75 5.87
CA VAL A 121 2.61 -0.72 5.90
C VAL A 121 3.36 -1.23 4.68
N LYS A 122 3.00 -0.77 3.48
CA LYS A 122 3.66 -1.15 2.22
C LYS A 122 5.15 -0.81 2.24
N SER A 123 5.50 0.41 2.66
CA SER A 123 6.90 0.85 2.77
C SER A 123 7.71 0.00 3.77
N LEU A 124 7.13 -0.32 4.92
CA LEU A 124 7.75 -1.22 5.91
C LEU A 124 8.01 -2.61 5.31
N MET A 125 7.02 -3.17 4.62
CA MET A 125 7.14 -4.47 3.98
C MET A 125 8.23 -4.49 2.91
N ASP A 126 8.23 -3.50 2.01
CA ASP A 126 9.20 -3.40 0.92
C ASP A 126 10.63 -3.27 1.42
N SER A 127 10.84 -2.40 2.42
CA SER A 127 12.15 -2.21 3.05
C SER A 127 12.63 -3.48 3.75
N THR A 128 11.73 -4.16 4.47
CA THR A 128 12.05 -5.39 5.21
C THR A 128 12.39 -6.54 4.26
N ILE A 129 11.61 -6.70 3.18
CA ILE A 129 11.86 -7.67 2.13
C ILE A 129 13.23 -7.45 1.50
N THR A 130 13.54 -6.21 1.12
CA THR A 130 14.83 -5.84 0.52
C THR A 130 16.00 -6.22 1.44
N GLN A 131 15.95 -5.80 2.70
CA GLN A 131 17.00 -6.07 3.67
C GLN A 131 17.16 -7.58 3.96
N ALA A 132 16.06 -8.33 4.01
CA ALA A 132 16.09 -9.77 4.19
C ALA A 132 16.69 -10.49 2.97
N GLN A 133 16.36 -10.06 1.76
CA GLN A 133 16.92 -10.60 0.52
C GLN A 133 18.42 -10.33 0.42
N GLU A 134 18.87 -9.11 0.70
CA GLU A 134 20.29 -8.75 0.74
C GLU A 134 21.04 -9.61 1.76
N THR A 135 20.49 -9.75 2.98
CA THR A 135 21.08 -10.58 4.03
C THR A 135 21.18 -12.04 3.57
N TYR A 136 20.12 -12.60 2.98
CA TYR A 136 20.13 -13.96 2.48
C TYR A 136 21.14 -14.15 1.33
N ALA A 137 21.29 -13.17 0.43
CA ALA A 137 22.27 -13.22 -0.65
C ALA A 137 23.71 -13.20 -0.15
N THR A 138 24.00 -12.44 0.92
CA THR A 138 25.32 -12.33 1.53
C THR A 138 25.74 -13.60 2.27
N TYR A 139 24.82 -14.20 3.04
CA TYR A 139 25.16 -15.30 3.94
C TYR A 139 24.69 -16.68 3.47
N GLY A 140 23.68 -16.76 2.60
CA GLY A 140 23.11 -18.02 2.11
C GLY A 140 23.95 -18.73 1.04
N LYS A 141 25.10 -18.15 0.64
CA LYS A 141 26.08 -18.78 -0.26
C LYS A 141 27.30 -19.35 0.47
N LYS A 142 27.38 -19.18 1.80
CA LYS A 142 28.42 -19.77 2.65
C LYS A 142 27.98 -21.15 3.11
#